data_AF-I1CWH0-F1
#
_entry.id   AF-I1CWH0-F1
#
_cell.length_a   1.000
_cell.length_b   1.000
_cell.length_c   1.000
_cell.angle_alpha   90.00
_cell.angle_beta   90.00
_cell.angle_gamma   90.00
#
_symmetry.space_group_name_H-M   'P 1'
#
loop_
_entity.id
_entity.type
_entity.pdbx_description
1 polymer ?
#
loop_
_entity_poly.entity_id
_entity_poly.type
_entity_poly.pdbx_seq_one_letter_code
_entity_poly.pdbx_strand_id
1 'polypeptide(L)'
;MGQKGRTTQVLNDTGNGTRTLRERAREIGRVSADVAAQAAQAAEQRLSEGTEIARKELARRAAQTRKEAMRSAKDVRSLAEQRREELRGPSRKAKKAAIKAAKAAGQSRRKAKREFRAAKKEFKAAIAEAKAMSKHGMGKRPKRKWPWLLALAALAGAAAYAMRSQREEPAIAPVPPRSTDTPTPPTTSASSDSAKAPNSEKAPDQQSSSNNTKAAQASKSAKS
;
A
#
# COMPACT_ATOMS: atom_id res chain seq x y z
N MET A 1 69.36 -58.72 -39.42
CA MET A 1 68.88 -59.37 -38.19
C MET A 1 67.85 -58.46 -37.52
N GLY A 2 66.71 -58.99 -37.09
CA GLY A 2 65.68 -58.25 -36.32
C GLY A 2 64.27 -58.49 -36.84
N GLN A 3 63.56 -59.44 -36.22
CA GLN A 3 62.29 -59.99 -36.66
C GLN A 3 61.12 -59.00 -36.59
N LYS A 4 60.27 -59.03 -37.62
CA LYS A 4 58.92 -58.47 -37.64
C LYS A 4 57.98 -59.44 -36.89
N GLY A 5 57.46 -59.01 -35.75
CA GLY A 5 56.41 -59.72 -35.01
C GLY A 5 55.22 -58.80 -34.73
N ARG A 6 54.43 -58.46 -35.76
CA ARG A 6 53.06 -57.98 -35.56
C ARG A 6 52.15 -59.21 -35.57
N THR A 7 51.78 -59.69 -34.40
CA THR A 7 50.74 -60.71 -34.26
C THR A 7 49.38 -60.07 -34.48
N THR A 8 48.86 -60.25 -35.69
CA THR A 8 47.44 -60.16 -36.02
C THR A 8 46.70 -61.30 -35.30
N GLN A 9 46.25 -61.07 -34.08
CA GLN A 9 45.18 -61.86 -33.46
C GLN A 9 43.88 -61.06 -33.46
N VAL A 10 43.33 -60.80 -34.63
CA VAL A 10 41.93 -60.37 -34.76
C VAL A 10 41.47 -60.91 -36.10
N LEU A 11 40.98 -62.14 -36.18
CA LEU A 11 40.18 -62.60 -37.33
C LEU A 11 39.50 -63.97 -37.16
N ASN A 12 39.26 -64.46 -35.93
CA ASN A 12 38.49 -65.70 -35.72
C ASN A 12 37.33 -65.62 -34.69
N ASP A 13 36.98 -64.43 -34.15
CA ASP A 13 35.92 -64.27 -33.13
C ASP A 13 34.68 -63.47 -33.59
N THR A 14 34.43 -63.38 -34.89
CA THR A 14 33.35 -62.53 -35.44
C THR A 14 31.94 -63.09 -35.24
N GLY A 15 31.79 -64.34 -34.77
CA GLY A 15 30.48 -64.95 -34.46
C GLY A 15 29.95 -64.69 -33.04
N ASN A 16 30.83 -64.47 -32.05
CA ASN A 16 30.44 -64.40 -30.63
C ASN A 16 30.44 -62.97 -30.05
N GLY A 17 31.12 -62.01 -30.69
CA GLY A 17 31.22 -60.63 -30.19
C GLY A 17 29.89 -59.86 -30.19
N THR A 18 28.98 -60.16 -31.11
CA THR A 18 27.66 -59.50 -31.18
C THR A 18 26.73 -59.93 -30.05
N ARG A 19 26.90 -61.16 -29.55
CA ARG A 19 26.10 -61.74 -28.45
C ARG A 19 26.53 -61.16 -27.10
N THR A 20 27.84 -61.06 -26.86
CA THR A 20 28.39 -60.45 -25.64
C THR A 20 28.16 -58.93 -25.58
N LEU A 21 28.17 -58.23 -26.73
CA LEU A 21 27.75 -56.83 -26.82
C LEU A 21 26.28 -56.64 -26.44
N ARG A 22 25.40 -57.55 -26.89
CA ARG A 22 23.95 -57.50 -26.56
C ARG A 22 23.69 -57.79 -25.08
N GLU A 23 24.46 -58.69 -24.47
CA GLU A 23 24.39 -58.98 -23.04
C GLU A 23 24.86 -57.78 -22.21
N ARG A 24 26.01 -57.18 -22.54
CA ARG A 24 26.50 -55.96 -21.88
C ARG A 24 25.54 -54.78 -22.04
N ALA A 25 24.94 -54.60 -23.22
CA ALA A 25 23.93 -53.56 -23.44
C ALA A 25 22.69 -53.77 -22.56
N ARG A 26 22.27 -55.02 -22.33
CA ARG A 26 21.15 -55.34 -21.43
C ARG A 26 21.53 -55.12 -19.97
N GLU A 27 22.75 -55.45 -19.57
CA GLU A 27 23.24 -55.20 -18.21
C GLU A 27 23.37 -53.70 -17.94
N ILE A 28 23.94 -52.93 -18.86
CA ILE A 28 23.98 -51.46 -18.77
C ILE A 28 22.56 -50.89 -18.75
N GLY A 29 21.65 -51.42 -19.57
CA GLY A 29 20.24 -51.05 -19.55
C GLY A 29 19.59 -51.28 -18.18
N ARG A 30 19.83 -52.43 -17.55
CA ARG A 30 19.33 -52.74 -16.20
C ARG A 30 19.94 -51.83 -15.13
N VAL A 31 21.26 -51.66 -15.12
CA VAL A 31 21.94 -50.77 -14.16
C VAL A 31 21.47 -49.33 -14.33
N SER A 32 21.27 -48.86 -15.56
CA SER A 32 20.74 -47.52 -15.80
C SER A 32 19.30 -47.35 -15.32
N ALA A 33 18.47 -48.39 -15.43
CA ALA A 33 17.10 -48.40 -14.91
C ALA A 33 17.08 -48.39 -13.37
N ASP A 34 17.97 -49.15 -12.73
CA ASP A 34 18.07 -49.18 -11.26
C ASP A 34 18.57 -47.84 -10.70
N VAL A 35 19.55 -47.21 -11.36
CA VAL A 35 20.02 -45.86 -10.98
C VAL A 35 18.93 -44.82 -11.19
N ALA A 36 18.16 -44.89 -12.29
CA ALA A 36 17.03 -44.00 -12.52
C ALA A 36 15.92 -44.20 -11.47
N ALA A 37 15.65 -45.44 -11.06
CA ALA A 37 14.67 -45.75 -10.01
C ALA A 37 15.11 -45.19 -8.65
N GLN A 38 16.39 -45.32 -8.28
CA GLN A 38 16.93 -44.74 -7.05
C GLN A 38 16.91 -43.22 -7.06
N ALA A 39 17.22 -42.60 -8.21
CA ALA A 39 17.14 -41.15 -8.37
C ALA A 39 15.70 -40.63 -8.23
N ALA A 40 14.72 -41.35 -8.79
CA ALA A 40 13.30 -41.03 -8.64
C ALA A 40 12.85 -41.12 -7.15
N GLN A 41 13.24 -42.18 -6.44
CA GLN A 41 12.93 -42.33 -5.02
C GLN A 41 13.56 -41.22 -4.16
N ALA A 42 14.81 -40.85 -4.44
CA ALA A 42 15.47 -39.74 -3.75
C ALA A 42 14.79 -38.39 -4.01
N ALA A 43 14.29 -38.16 -5.24
CA ALA A 43 13.53 -36.97 -5.58
C ALA A 43 12.17 -36.93 -4.87
N GLU A 44 11.46 -38.04 -4.79
CA GLU A 44 10.20 -38.15 -4.05
C GLU A 44 10.39 -37.89 -2.55
N GLN A 45 11.45 -38.43 -1.95
CA GLN A 45 11.80 -38.15 -0.55
C GLN A 45 12.08 -36.67 -0.33
N ARG A 46 12.91 -36.03 -1.16
CA ARG A 46 13.21 -34.59 -1.07
C ARG A 46 11.97 -33.70 -1.25
N LEU A 47 11.05 -34.10 -2.12
CA LEU A 47 9.78 -33.39 -2.31
C LEU A 47 8.85 -33.58 -1.10
N SER A 48 8.77 -34.79 -0.54
CA SER A 48 7.97 -35.02 0.67
C SER A 48 8.50 -34.22 1.87
N GLU A 49 9.81 -34.24 2.12
CA GLU A 49 10.45 -33.47 3.19
C GLU A 49 10.31 -31.95 2.96
N GLY A 50 10.55 -31.49 1.74
CA GLY A 50 10.41 -30.07 1.37
C GLY A 50 8.98 -29.56 1.53
N THR A 51 7.98 -30.36 1.17
CA THR A 51 6.57 -29.99 1.31
C THR A 51 6.12 -29.98 2.77
N GLU A 52 6.63 -30.88 3.61
CA GLU A 52 6.36 -30.86 5.05
C GLU A 52 6.93 -29.62 5.75
N ILE A 53 8.18 -29.26 5.43
CA ILE A 53 8.83 -28.06 5.98
C ILE A 53 8.08 -26.82 5.52
N ALA A 54 7.73 -26.73 4.23
CA ALA A 54 6.95 -25.62 3.69
C ALA A 54 5.56 -25.49 4.36
N ARG A 55 4.87 -26.61 4.61
CA ARG A 55 3.59 -26.62 5.34
C ARG A 55 3.75 -26.13 6.78
N LYS A 56 4.78 -26.59 7.49
CA LYS A 56 5.06 -26.16 8.88
C LYS A 56 5.40 -24.67 8.95
N GLU A 57 6.22 -24.16 8.03
CA GLU A 57 6.57 -22.73 7.95
C GLU A 57 5.37 -21.85 7.58
N LEU A 58 4.54 -22.28 6.63
CA LEU A 58 3.31 -21.57 6.28
C LEU A 58 2.35 -21.55 7.48
N ALA A 59 2.19 -22.67 8.20
CA ALA A 59 1.36 -22.73 9.41
C ALA A 59 1.87 -21.78 10.51
N ARG A 60 3.19 -21.70 10.72
CA ARG A 60 3.81 -20.77 11.68
C ARG A 60 3.58 -19.31 11.28
N ARG A 61 3.84 -18.95 10.02
CA ARG A 61 3.58 -17.59 9.50
C ARG A 61 2.10 -17.23 9.58
N ALA A 62 1.21 -18.16 9.23
CA ALA A 62 -0.24 -17.94 9.36
C ALA A 62 -0.67 -17.74 10.82
N ALA A 63 -0.06 -18.44 11.77
CA ALA A 63 -0.31 -18.23 13.19
C ALA A 63 0.18 -16.86 13.67
N GLN A 64 1.35 -16.40 13.19
CA GLN A 64 1.87 -15.07 13.49
C GLN A 64 0.99 -13.96 12.91
N THR A 65 0.61 -14.05 11.64
CA THR A 65 -0.27 -13.06 11.00
C THR A 65 -1.65 -12.99 11.65
N ARG A 66 -2.21 -14.13 12.09
CA ARG A 66 -3.45 -14.14 12.89
C ARG A 66 -3.29 -13.38 14.21
N LYS A 67 -2.18 -13.57 14.92
CA LYS A 67 -1.91 -12.85 16.18
C LYS A 67 -1.75 -11.35 15.95
N GLU A 68 -1.03 -10.95 14.92
CA GLU A 68 -0.86 -9.54 14.54
C GLU A 68 -2.18 -8.90 14.11
N ALA A 69 -2.97 -9.59 13.28
CA ALA A 69 -4.29 -9.13 12.89
C ALA A 69 -5.23 -8.95 14.09
N MET A 70 -5.17 -9.86 15.07
CA MET A 70 -5.95 -9.72 16.31
C MET A 70 -5.48 -8.54 17.18
N ARG A 71 -4.17 -8.29 17.28
CA ARG A 71 -3.63 -7.13 18.00
C ARG A 71 -4.03 -5.83 17.31
N SER A 72 -3.79 -5.73 16.01
CA SER A 72 -4.20 -4.58 15.19
C SER A 72 -5.71 -4.32 15.28
N ALA A 73 -6.53 -5.38 15.23
CA ALA A 73 -7.98 -5.23 15.39
C ALA A 73 -8.37 -4.69 16.77
N LYS A 74 -7.65 -5.06 17.84
CA LYS A 74 -7.86 -4.49 19.18
C LYS A 74 -7.44 -3.02 19.23
N ASP A 75 -6.31 -2.67 18.62
CA ASP A 75 -5.82 -1.29 18.58
C ASP A 75 -6.77 -0.38 17.78
N VAL A 76 -7.32 -0.88 16.69
CA VAL A 76 -8.35 -0.15 15.92
C VAL A 76 -9.63 0.00 16.72
N ARG A 77 -10.04 -1.02 17.49
CA ARG A 77 -11.22 -0.93 18.36
C ARG A 77 -11.01 0.08 19.49
N SER A 78 -9.86 0.06 20.16
CA SER A 78 -9.56 1.01 21.23
C SER A 78 -9.46 2.45 20.70
N LEU A 79 -8.82 2.66 19.54
CA LEU A 79 -8.81 3.96 18.86
C LEU A 79 -10.23 4.39 18.44
N ALA A 80 -11.05 3.48 17.93
CA ALA A 80 -12.42 3.76 17.58
C ALA A 80 -13.28 4.07 18.82
N GLU A 81 -13.04 3.42 19.95
CA GLU A 81 -13.68 3.71 21.23
C GLU A 81 -13.26 5.07 21.80
N GLN A 82 -11.97 5.42 21.76
CA GLN A 82 -11.48 6.76 22.11
C GLN A 82 -12.12 7.84 21.23
N ARG A 83 -12.09 7.65 19.91
CA ARG A 83 -12.80 8.52 18.95
C ARG A 83 -14.30 8.57 19.24
N ARG A 84 -14.91 7.44 19.62
CA ARG A 84 -16.32 7.39 19.97
C ARG A 84 -16.58 8.15 21.25
N GLU A 85 -15.72 8.11 22.26
CA GLU A 85 -15.86 8.86 23.52
C GLU A 85 -15.69 10.38 23.30
N GLU A 86 -14.70 10.77 22.50
CA GLU A 86 -14.54 12.14 22.00
C GLU A 86 -15.82 12.62 21.30
N LEU A 87 -16.42 11.75 20.48
CA LEU A 87 -17.65 12.02 19.73
C LEU A 87 -18.95 11.70 20.48
N ARG A 88 -18.90 11.11 21.69
CA ARG A 88 -20.07 10.79 22.53
C ARG A 88 -20.43 11.97 23.45
N GLY A 89 -19.50 12.91 23.65
CA GLY A 89 -19.69 14.16 24.38
C GLY A 89 -20.08 15.46 23.62
N PRO A 90 -20.59 15.50 22.37
CA PRO A 90 -20.70 16.76 21.63
C PRO A 90 -21.93 17.60 21.96
N SER A 91 -22.82 17.22 22.88
CA SER A 91 -24.09 17.95 23.01
C SER A 91 -23.94 19.35 23.61
N ARG A 92 -23.17 19.49 24.69
CA ARG A 92 -22.92 20.77 25.37
C ARG A 92 -21.51 21.30 25.09
N LYS A 93 -20.47 20.46 25.15
CA LYS A 93 -19.08 20.87 24.91
C LYS A 93 -18.82 21.23 23.44
N ALA A 94 -19.25 20.41 22.47
CA ALA A 94 -19.10 20.79 21.06
C ALA A 94 -19.99 21.98 20.66
N LYS A 95 -21.19 22.11 21.24
CA LYS A 95 -21.99 23.35 21.08
C LYS A 95 -21.26 24.58 21.62
N LYS A 96 -20.58 24.47 22.77
CA LYS A 96 -19.76 25.56 23.33
C LYS A 96 -18.52 25.83 22.48
N ALA A 97 -17.82 24.79 22.03
CA ALA A 97 -16.65 24.90 21.16
C ALA A 97 -17.01 25.52 19.80
N ALA A 98 -18.12 25.08 19.18
CA ALA A 98 -18.65 25.67 17.95
C ALA A 98 -19.04 27.14 18.15
N ILE A 99 -19.68 27.49 19.27
CA ILE A 99 -19.97 28.90 19.58
C ILE A 99 -18.68 29.69 19.85
N LYS A 100 -17.65 29.10 20.48
CA LYS A 100 -16.36 29.77 20.76
C LYS A 100 -15.56 29.98 19.48
N ALA A 101 -15.50 28.97 18.60
CA ALA A 101 -14.89 29.05 17.28
C ALA A 101 -15.63 30.05 16.38
N ALA A 102 -16.97 30.03 16.38
CA ALA A 102 -17.77 31.00 15.64
C ALA A 102 -17.56 32.44 16.16
N LYS A 103 -17.50 32.64 17.49
CA LYS A 103 -17.15 33.94 18.07
C LYS A 103 -15.74 34.40 17.64
N ALA A 104 -14.75 33.50 17.65
CA ALA A 104 -13.40 33.80 17.18
C ALA A 104 -13.35 34.12 15.68
N ALA A 105 -14.23 33.50 14.88
CA ALA A 105 -14.40 33.76 13.46
C ALA A 105 -15.35 34.93 13.14
N GLY A 106 -15.74 35.75 14.13
CA GLY A 106 -16.64 36.90 13.94
C GLY A 106 -18.10 36.54 13.62
N GLN A 107 -18.48 35.27 13.67
CA GLN A 107 -19.84 34.80 13.43
C GLN A 107 -20.73 34.97 14.68
N SER A 108 -21.99 35.37 14.46
CA SER A 108 -22.93 35.62 15.57
C SER A 108 -23.31 34.33 16.32
N ARG A 109 -23.50 34.43 17.64
CA ARG A 109 -23.93 33.29 18.49
C ARG A 109 -25.22 32.62 17.99
N ARG A 110 -26.12 33.39 17.35
CA ARG A 110 -27.39 32.90 16.80
C ARG A 110 -27.16 32.07 15.53
N LYS A 111 -26.26 32.51 14.63
CA LYS A 111 -25.85 31.75 13.44
C LYS A 111 -25.16 30.43 13.83
N ALA A 112 -24.19 30.49 14.75
CA ALA A 112 -23.50 29.29 15.24
C ALA A 112 -24.44 28.24 15.84
N LYS A 113 -25.47 28.65 16.58
CA LYS A 113 -26.49 27.73 17.11
C LYS A 113 -27.35 27.11 16.00
N ARG A 114 -27.67 27.87 14.95
CA ARG A 114 -28.45 27.38 13.79
C ARG A 114 -27.64 26.37 13.00
N GLU A 115 -26.39 26.68 12.69
CA GLU A 115 -25.45 25.80 12.00
C GLU A 115 -25.18 24.52 12.79
N PHE A 116 -24.93 24.61 14.11
CA PHE A 116 -24.78 23.41 14.94
C PHE A 116 -26.03 22.51 14.91
N ARG A 117 -27.24 23.09 14.86
CA ARG A 117 -28.48 22.30 14.75
C ARG A 117 -28.64 21.69 13.36
N ALA A 118 -28.28 22.40 12.29
CA ALA A 118 -28.28 21.88 10.92
C ALA A 118 -27.27 20.74 10.77
N ALA A 119 -26.02 20.97 11.15
CA ALA A 119 -24.95 19.96 11.15
C ALA A 119 -25.32 18.73 12.00
N LYS A 120 -26.02 18.91 13.14
CA LYS A 120 -26.52 17.78 13.94
C LYS A 120 -27.57 16.94 13.20
N LYS A 121 -28.44 17.57 12.40
CA LYS A 121 -29.42 16.85 11.58
C LYS A 121 -28.71 16.11 10.43
N GLU A 122 -27.80 16.78 9.74
CA GLU A 122 -26.99 16.20 8.66
C GLU A 122 -26.12 15.05 9.14
N PHE A 123 -25.45 15.17 10.29
CA PHE A 123 -24.67 14.09 10.87
C PHE A 123 -25.52 12.86 11.21
N LYS A 124 -26.75 13.07 11.70
CA LYS A 124 -27.69 11.96 11.92
C LYS A 124 -28.12 11.32 10.61
N ALA A 125 -28.37 12.11 9.58
CA ALA A 125 -28.69 11.61 8.24
C ALA A 125 -27.51 10.83 7.64
N ALA A 126 -26.29 11.37 7.71
CA ALA A 126 -25.07 10.73 7.25
C ALA A 126 -24.78 9.42 8.02
N ILE A 127 -25.03 9.36 9.33
CA ILE A 127 -24.94 8.10 10.08
C ILE A 127 -25.98 7.10 9.61
N ALA A 128 -27.22 7.55 9.37
CA ALA A 128 -28.28 6.67 8.89
C ALA A 128 -27.97 6.14 7.48
N GLU A 129 -27.43 6.99 6.60
CA GLU A 129 -27.00 6.66 5.26
C GLU A 129 -25.77 5.74 5.26
N ALA A 130 -24.74 6.01 6.06
CA ALA A 130 -23.59 5.13 6.22
C ALA A 130 -23.99 3.77 6.82
N LYS A 131 -24.92 3.75 7.78
CA LYS A 131 -25.51 2.51 8.31
C LYS A 131 -26.35 1.78 7.26
N ALA A 132 -27.08 2.52 6.42
CA ALA A 132 -27.82 1.93 5.31
C ALA A 132 -26.85 1.33 4.29
N MET A 133 -25.81 2.05 3.86
CA MET A 133 -24.78 1.56 2.93
C MET A 133 -24.05 0.32 3.46
N SER A 134 -23.68 0.31 4.74
CA SER A 134 -23.03 -0.86 5.37
C SER A 134 -23.98 -2.07 5.52
N LYS A 135 -25.25 -1.86 5.88
CA LYS A 135 -26.25 -2.95 5.94
C LYS A 135 -26.64 -3.45 4.55
N HIS A 136 -26.86 -2.56 3.58
CA HIS A 136 -27.20 -2.93 2.20
C HIS A 136 -26.03 -3.61 1.49
N GLY A 137 -24.78 -3.28 1.84
CA GLY A 137 -23.58 -3.98 1.36
C GLY A 137 -23.39 -5.39 1.96
N MET A 138 -23.99 -5.67 3.12
CA MET A 138 -23.91 -6.99 3.77
C MET A 138 -25.10 -7.93 3.44
N GLY A 139 -26.25 -7.40 3.04
CA GLY A 139 -27.49 -8.18 2.87
C GLY A 139 -27.59 -9.03 1.60
N LYS A 140 -26.83 -8.70 0.55
CA LYS A 140 -26.77 -9.49 -0.69
C LYS A 140 -25.37 -9.39 -1.26
N ARG A 141 -24.41 -10.16 -0.74
CA ARG A 141 -23.04 -10.18 -1.29
C ARG A 141 -23.09 -10.60 -2.77
N PRO A 142 -22.74 -9.76 -3.76
CA PRO A 142 -22.37 -10.30 -5.05
C PRO A 142 -21.02 -10.98 -4.82
N LYS A 143 -21.03 -12.30 -4.60
CA LYS A 143 -19.82 -13.13 -4.41
C LYS A 143 -18.79 -12.95 -5.54
N ARG A 144 -19.17 -12.31 -6.66
CA ARG A 144 -18.33 -12.02 -7.82
C ARG A 144 -17.47 -10.74 -7.72
N LYS A 145 -17.74 -9.80 -6.80
CA LYS A 145 -16.95 -8.54 -6.71
C LYS A 145 -15.81 -8.59 -5.69
N TRP A 146 -15.83 -9.54 -4.76
CA TRP A 146 -14.74 -9.75 -3.80
C TRP A 146 -13.40 -10.09 -4.47
N PRO A 147 -13.35 -10.98 -5.47
CA PRO A 147 -12.13 -11.25 -6.21
C PRO A 147 -11.63 -9.99 -6.93
N TRP A 148 -12.54 -9.17 -7.48
CA TRP A 148 -12.16 -7.94 -8.17
C TRP A 148 -11.64 -6.85 -7.23
N LEU A 149 -12.23 -6.70 -6.04
CA LEU A 149 -11.71 -5.79 -5.01
C LEU A 149 -10.38 -6.25 -4.43
N LEU A 150 -10.19 -7.57 -4.24
CA LEU A 150 -8.91 -8.14 -3.84
C LEU A 150 -7.85 -7.95 -4.94
N ALA A 151 -8.23 -8.13 -6.21
CA ALA A 151 -7.35 -7.88 -7.34
C ALA A 151 -6.95 -6.41 -7.45
N LEU A 152 -7.89 -5.48 -7.26
CA LEU A 152 -7.58 -4.05 -7.22
C LEU A 152 -6.72 -3.67 -6.02
N ALA A 153 -6.99 -4.22 -4.84
CA ALA A 153 -6.18 -3.98 -3.66
C ALA A 153 -4.76 -4.52 -3.83
N ALA A 154 -4.61 -5.72 -4.42
CA ALA A 154 -3.32 -6.30 -4.75
C ALA A 154 -2.57 -5.46 -5.81
N LEU A 155 -3.27 -5.02 -6.86
CA LEU A 155 -2.70 -4.16 -7.90
C LEU A 155 -2.23 -2.81 -7.32
N ALA A 156 -3.05 -2.18 -6.47
CA ALA A 156 -2.68 -0.94 -5.79
C ALA A 156 -1.48 -1.15 -4.85
N GLY A 157 -1.44 -2.26 -4.11
CA GLY A 157 -0.31 -2.63 -3.27
C GLY A 157 0.98 -2.85 -4.07
N ALA A 158 0.89 -3.54 -5.21
CA ALA A 158 2.02 -3.78 -6.11
C ALA A 158 2.52 -2.48 -6.76
N ALA A 159 1.62 -1.61 -7.22
CA ALA A 159 1.98 -0.31 -7.77
C ALA A 159 2.65 0.58 -6.72
N ALA A 160 2.11 0.63 -5.51
CA ALA A 160 2.72 1.36 -4.40
C ALA A 160 4.10 0.79 -4.03
N TYR A 161 4.27 -0.53 -4.07
CA TYR A 161 5.57 -1.18 -3.83
C TYR A 161 6.58 -0.85 -4.94
N ALA A 162 6.19 -0.92 -6.20
CA ALA A 162 7.05 -0.57 -7.34
C ALA A 162 7.47 0.91 -7.34
N MET A 163 6.56 1.82 -6.99
CA MET A 163 6.89 3.24 -6.83
C MET A 163 7.75 3.48 -5.59
N ARG A 164 7.62 2.66 -4.54
CA ARG A 164 8.47 2.75 -3.36
C ARG A 164 9.89 2.23 -3.64
N SER A 165 10.05 1.19 -4.45
CA SER A 165 11.38 0.71 -4.88
C SER A 165 12.13 1.72 -5.76
N GLN A 166 11.43 2.58 -6.52
CA GLN A 166 12.06 3.69 -7.24
C GLN A 166 12.50 4.86 -6.32
N ARG A 167 12.03 4.91 -5.07
CA ARG A 167 12.48 5.88 -4.06
C ARG A 167 13.66 5.38 -3.22
N GLU A 168 14.07 4.13 -3.37
CA GLU A 168 15.24 3.54 -2.71
C GLU A 168 16.47 3.47 -3.63
N GLU A 169 16.63 4.41 -4.56
CA GLU A 169 18.01 4.78 -4.95
C GLU A 169 18.61 5.56 -3.78
N PRO A 170 19.64 5.04 -3.10
CA PRO A 170 20.35 5.85 -2.12
C PRO A 170 20.92 7.03 -2.89
N ALA A 171 20.48 8.24 -2.55
CA ALA A 171 21.13 9.47 -2.96
C ALA A 171 22.59 9.37 -2.52
N ILE A 172 23.44 8.93 -3.45
CA ILE A 172 24.89 8.90 -3.30
C ILE A 172 25.26 10.34 -2.98
N ALA A 173 25.72 10.53 -1.75
CA ALA A 173 26.18 11.82 -1.26
C ALA A 173 27.14 12.42 -2.29
N PRO A 174 26.95 13.69 -2.72
CA PRO A 174 27.96 14.37 -3.49
C PRO A 174 29.22 14.45 -2.63
N VAL A 175 30.25 13.72 -3.06
CA VAL A 175 31.60 13.82 -2.51
C VAL A 175 32.02 15.28 -2.62
N PRO A 176 32.30 15.99 -1.51
CA PRO A 176 32.82 17.35 -1.61
C PRO A 176 34.22 17.27 -2.25
N PRO A 177 34.47 17.95 -3.39
CA PRO A 177 35.81 18.04 -3.92
C PRO A 177 36.70 18.73 -2.88
N ARG A 178 37.76 18.02 -2.46
CA ARG A 178 38.80 18.53 -1.59
C ARG A 178 39.54 19.65 -2.30
N SER A 179 39.66 20.78 -1.61
CA SER A 179 40.50 21.92 -1.95
C SER A 179 41.97 21.51 -2.06
N THR A 180 42.63 21.91 -3.15
CA THR A 180 44.08 22.10 -3.23
C THR A 180 44.37 23.35 -4.05
N ASP A 181 45.09 24.30 -3.43
CA ASP A 181 46.05 25.27 -3.99
C ASP A 181 45.55 26.36 -4.95
N THR A 182 45.84 27.67 -4.86
CA THR A 182 46.58 28.63 -3.99
C THR A 182 46.19 30.06 -4.54
N PRO A 183 46.82 31.22 -4.22
CA PRO A 183 46.44 32.15 -3.16
C PRO A 183 46.18 33.65 -3.58
N THR A 184 45.77 34.47 -2.60
CA THR A 184 46.00 35.95 -2.40
C THR A 184 45.27 37.02 -3.26
N PRO A 185 45.05 38.28 -2.75
CA PRO A 185 44.79 38.80 -1.40
C PRO A 185 43.65 39.90 -1.38
N PRO A 186 43.53 40.86 -0.43
CA PRO A 186 42.41 40.99 0.52
C PRO A 186 41.61 42.32 0.37
N THR A 187 40.94 42.77 1.45
CA THR A 187 40.17 44.03 1.68
C THR A 187 38.69 43.94 1.21
N THR A 188 37.64 44.21 1.99
CA THR A 188 37.49 45.21 3.06
C THR A 188 36.38 44.81 4.03
N SER A 189 36.61 45.20 5.28
CA SER A 189 35.83 45.10 6.49
C SER A 189 34.46 45.78 6.44
N ALA A 190 33.50 45.15 7.12
CA ALA A 190 32.60 45.69 8.13
C ALA A 190 32.06 47.14 8.05
N SER A 191 30.74 47.20 8.25
CA SER A 191 29.98 48.20 9.01
C SER A 191 29.57 49.51 8.32
N SER A 192 28.25 49.71 8.28
CA SER A 192 27.49 50.96 8.48
C SER A 192 26.20 50.90 7.66
N ASP A 193 25.11 51.56 7.98
CA ASP A 193 24.48 52.04 9.20
C ASP A 193 23.18 52.65 8.67
N SER A 194 22.09 52.57 9.44
CA SER A 194 20.97 53.54 9.38
C SER A 194 20.16 53.67 8.07
N ALA A 195 18.88 54.00 8.03
CA ALA A 195 17.79 54.16 8.99
C ALA A 195 16.54 54.46 8.14
N LYS A 196 15.36 54.40 8.78
CA LYS A 196 14.15 55.21 8.53
C LYS A 196 12.88 54.40 8.25
N ALA A 197 12.21 54.02 9.34
CA ALA A 197 10.75 54.11 9.45
C ALA A 197 10.35 55.58 9.75
N PRO A 198 9.08 55.99 9.90
CA PRO A 198 7.79 55.32 9.63
C PRO A 198 6.82 56.23 8.82
N ASN A 199 5.67 55.73 8.34
CA ASN A 199 4.38 56.36 8.67
C ASN A 199 3.17 55.48 8.32
N SER A 200 2.12 55.75 9.08
CA SER A 200 0.91 54.98 9.29
C SER A 200 -0.21 55.22 8.27
N GLU A 201 -1.17 54.29 8.32
CA GLU A 201 -2.62 54.55 8.40
C GLU A 201 -3.52 54.58 7.15
N LYS A 202 -4.66 53.88 7.36
CA LYS A 202 -6.01 54.01 6.77
C LYS A 202 -6.38 53.17 5.54
N ALA A 203 -7.15 52.11 5.81
CA ALA A 203 -8.44 51.85 5.15
C ALA A 203 -9.53 52.80 5.75
N PRO A 204 -10.81 52.85 5.32
CA PRO A 204 -11.53 52.05 4.31
C PRO A 204 -12.51 52.88 3.41
N ASP A 205 -13.22 52.24 2.46
CA ASP A 205 -14.70 52.27 2.28
C ASP A 205 -15.12 51.69 0.90
N GLN A 206 -15.93 50.62 0.88
CA GLN A 206 -17.38 50.59 0.59
C GLN A 206 -17.79 51.03 -0.83
N GLN A 207 -18.37 50.09 -1.60
CA GLN A 207 -19.58 50.43 -2.34
C GLN A 207 -20.53 49.22 -2.49
N SER A 208 -21.74 49.48 -2.05
CA SER A 208 -22.97 48.70 -2.11
C SER A 208 -23.59 48.75 -3.52
N SER A 209 -24.25 47.66 -3.92
CA SER A 209 -25.45 47.78 -4.75
C SER A 209 -26.43 46.66 -4.43
N SER A 210 -27.49 47.07 -3.74
CA SER A 210 -28.80 46.44 -3.71
C SER A 210 -29.41 46.39 -5.10
N ASN A 211 -30.11 45.31 -5.45
CA ASN A 211 -31.34 45.42 -6.23
C ASN A 211 -32.33 44.34 -5.81
N ASN A 212 -33.50 44.81 -5.43
CA ASN A 212 -34.69 44.07 -5.04
C ASN A 212 -35.72 44.41 -6.12
N THR A 213 -36.23 43.42 -6.86
CA THR A 213 -37.41 43.59 -7.71
C THR A 213 -38.42 42.48 -7.43
N LYS A 214 -39.60 42.96 -7.05
CA LYS A 214 -40.86 42.29 -6.80
C LYS A 214 -41.75 42.57 -8.02
N ALA A 215 -42.23 41.53 -8.69
CA ALA A 215 -43.38 41.53 -9.61
C ALA A 215 -43.92 40.08 -9.67
N ALA A 216 -45.08 39.76 -9.12
CA ALA A 216 -46.44 39.95 -9.65
C ALA A 216 -46.84 38.93 -10.74
N GLN A 217 -47.55 37.88 -10.33
CA GLN A 217 -48.61 37.14 -11.05
C GLN A 217 -49.37 36.37 -9.95
N ALA A 218 -50.59 36.68 -9.51
CA ALA A 218 -51.83 37.02 -10.19
C ALA A 218 -52.28 35.95 -11.20
N SER A 219 -52.87 34.86 -10.70
CA SER A 219 -53.89 34.11 -11.43
C SER A 219 -55.16 34.02 -10.57
N LYS A 220 -56.17 34.75 -11.04
CA LYS A 220 -57.59 34.57 -10.72
C LYS A 220 -58.12 33.33 -11.44
N SER A 221 -58.96 32.56 -10.76
CA SER A 221 -60.16 31.83 -11.24
C SER A 221 -60.60 30.95 -10.06
N ALA A 222 -61.67 31.19 -9.30
CA ALA A 222 -63.05 31.55 -9.60
C ALA A 222 -63.73 30.60 -10.60
N LYS A 223 -64.73 29.88 -10.07
CA LYS A 223 -65.96 29.39 -10.73
C LYS A 223 -65.92 27.97 -11.32
N SER A 224 -66.36 26.99 -10.53
CA SER A 224 -67.63 26.25 -10.70
C SER A 224 -67.87 25.35 -9.50
#